data_AF-A0A0G0NYT8-F1
#
_entry.id   AF-A0A0G0NYT8-F1
#
_cell.length_a   1.000
_cell.length_b   1.000
_cell.length_c   1.000
_cell.angle_alpha   90.00
_cell.angle_beta   90.00
_cell.angle_gamma   90.00
#
_symmetry.space_group_name_H-M   'P 1'
#
loop_
_entity.id
_entity.type
_entity.pdbx_description
1 polymer ?
#
loop_
_entity_poly.entity_id
_entity_poly.type
_entity_poly.pdbx_seq_one_letter_code
_entity_poly.pdbx_strand_id
1 'polypeptide(L)'
;MKAECIKEKLKEAVFQVGKISAKNLSLPILESILIEAKGSEIVLKATNLDIGLEVRIPAKVEKPGAVAVPGYLLGGFIQMLEGDNVVRLEAINNNLSVSTKKNSTLIKSYSADEFPNIPRVEEKEESLSIEAFKIVSGIKAVSFSALASDIKPEISSVYIYVDNGKLYFVSTDSSRLAEKKFDIKSESNFSSSIIPIKNANELVRIMENITGDVILDFNKNQMSVSNPQIYFTSRVVGGIFPDYRQIIPKEKKTEVVVLKQEMVDSIKLSSIFSDKFNQVTFKIIPSDSFFEISSRNQDKGESVTKIDATLEGEDIDMSFNSRFFLDCLNSIKEDSISISFNGHQRPVIIKGIGDESFTYLLMPMIK
;
A
#
# COMPACT_ATOMS: atom_id res chain seq x y z
N MET A 1 16.50 -28.59 14.50
CA MET A 1 16.23 -28.69 13.06
C MET A 1 17.50 -28.96 12.27
N LYS A 2 17.40 -29.56 11.09
CA LYS A 2 18.45 -29.72 10.08
C LYS A 2 17.82 -29.79 8.69
N ALA A 3 18.16 -28.88 7.80
CA ALA A 3 17.56 -28.79 6.46
C ALA A 3 18.52 -28.17 5.43
N GLU A 4 18.32 -28.48 4.15
CA GLU A 4 19.02 -27.89 3.01
C GLU A 4 18.01 -27.19 2.08
N CYS A 5 18.34 -25.99 1.60
CA CYS A 5 17.47 -25.24 0.68
C CYS A 5 18.28 -24.47 -0.37
N ILE A 6 17.58 -23.97 -1.39
CA ILE A 6 18.18 -23.14 -2.44
C ILE A 6 18.44 -21.73 -1.89
N LYS A 7 19.67 -21.24 -2.09
CA LYS A 7 20.14 -19.95 -1.59
C LYS A 7 19.24 -18.79 -1.99
N GLU A 8 18.87 -18.70 -3.27
CA GLU A 8 18.07 -17.58 -3.77
C GLU A 8 16.69 -17.54 -3.10
N LYS A 9 16.06 -18.69 -2.91
CA LYS A 9 14.77 -18.80 -2.21
C LYS A 9 14.87 -18.40 -0.74
N LEU A 10 15.95 -18.81 -0.06
CA LEU A 10 16.20 -18.39 1.31
C LEU A 10 16.43 -16.87 1.38
N LYS A 11 17.20 -16.30 0.45
CA LYS A 11 17.48 -14.87 0.40
C LYS A 11 16.21 -14.03 0.17
N GLU A 12 15.40 -14.41 -0.80
CA GLU A 12 14.09 -13.78 -1.06
C GLU A 12 13.20 -13.82 0.20
N ALA A 13 13.05 -15.00 0.80
CA ALA A 13 12.20 -15.17 1.98
C ALA A 13 12.70 -14.39 3.19
N VAL A 14 14.00 -14.46 3.50
CA VAL A 14 14.62 -13.69 4.60
C VAL A 14 14.46 -12.18 4.39
N PHE A 15 14.59 -11.70 3.16
CA PHE A 15 14.37 -10.28 2.85
C PHE A 15 12.91 -9.85 3.10
N GLN A 16 11.93 -10.70 2.75
CA GLN A 16 10.52 -10.43 2.99
C GLN A 16 10.21 -10.40 4.50
N VAL A 17 10.50 -11.49 5.22
CA VAL A 17 10.17 -11.59 6.65
C VAL A 17 11.00 -10.64 7.52
N GLY A 18 12.27 -10.40 7.16
CA GLY A 18 13.19 -9.56 7.92
C GLY A 18 12.82 -8.08 7.97
N LYS A 19 11.82 -7.65 7.20
CA LYS A 19 11.31 -6.28 7.25
C LYS A 19 10.05 -6.13 8.10
N ILE A 20 9.41 -7.24 8.43
CA ILE A 20 8.36 -7.27 9.45
C ILE A 20 8.98 -7.38 10.84
N SER A 21 10.13 -8.06 10.98
CA SER A 21 10.90 -8.05 12.22
C SER A 21 11.36 -6.63 12.54
N ALA A 22 11.04 -6.15 13.74
CA ALA A 22 11.24 -4.76 14.13
C ALA A 22 11.85 -4.67 15.52
N LYS A 23 12.66 -3.62 15.71
CA LYS A 23 13.29 -3.35 17.01
C LYS A 23 12.24 -3.14 18.09
N ASN A 24 12.29 -3.92 19.16
CA ASN A 24 11.38 -3.79 20.28
C ASN A 24 12.10 -4.00 21.61
N LEU A 25 12.21 -2.92 22.39
CA LEU A 25 12.95 -2.94 23.66
C LEU A 25 12.29 -3.81 24.73
N SER A 26 10.96 -3.90 24.73
CA SER A 26 10.19 -4.70 25.70
C SER A 26 10.13 -6.18 25.34
N LEU A 27 10.14 -6.51 24.05
CA LEU A 27 10.03 -7.88 23.54
C LEU A 27 11.05 -8.12 22.42
N PRO A 28 12.35 -8.31 22.74
CA PRO A 28 13.43 -8.42 21.76
C PRO A 28 13.27 -9.56 20.74
N ILE A 29 12.50 -10.60 21.09
CA ILE A 29 12.21 -11.72 20.17
C ILE A 29 11.50 -11.26 18.88
N LEU A 30 10.81 -10.11 18.88
CA LEU A 30 10.19 -9.52 17.67
C LEU A 30 11.21 -9.02 16.62
N GLU A 31 12.48 -8.88 17.01
CA GLU A 31 13.59 -8.61 16.08
C GLU A 31 14.05 -9.87 15.34
N SER A 32 13.51 -11.03 15.72
CA SER A 32 13.92 -12.31 15.17
C SER A 32 13.05 -12.77 14.01
N ILE A 33 13.66 -13.58 13.15
CA ILE A 33 12.97 -14.45 12.20
C ILE A 33 12.92 -15.85 12.84
N LEU A 34 11.72 -16.39 12.99
CA LEU A 34 11.52 -17.79 13.35
C LEU A 34 11.66 -18.65 12.10
N ILE A 35 12.50 -19.68 12.17
CA ILE A 35 12.72 -20.65 11.10
C ILE A 35 12.23 -22.00 11.59
N GLU A 36 11.26 -22.57 10.88
CA GLU A 36 10.73 -23.91 11.15
C GLU A 36 11.03 -24.83 9.98
N ALA A 37 11.66 -25.97 10.24
CA ALA A 37 11.83 -27.03 9.24
C ALA A 37 10.82 -28.15 9.53
N LYS A 38 9.93 -28.43 8.57
CA LYS A 38 8.90 -29.46 8.70
C LYS A 38 8.54 -30.03 7.32
N GLY A 39 8.37 -31.35 7.24
CA GLY A 39 8.01 -32.00 5.98
C GLY A 39 9.06 -31.77 4.89
N SER A 40 8.65 -31.17 3.78
CA SER A 40 9.51 -30.84 2.63
C SER A 40 9.73 -29.33 2.46
N GLU A 41 9.59 -28.56 3.54
CA GLU A 41 9.69 -27.10 3.50
C GLU A 41 10.37 -26.52 4.73
N ILE A 42 10.86 -25.29 4.55
CA ILE A 42 11.19 -24.37 5.63
C ILE A 42 10.17 -23.25 5.62
N VAL A 43 9.63 -22.93 6.79
CA VAL A 43 8.73 -21.80 7.01
C VAL A 43 9.49 -20.73 7.78
N LEU A 44 9.62 -19.54 7.18
CA LEU A 44 10.18 -18.36 7.82
C LEU A 44 9.04 -17.48 8.30
N LYS A 45 9.10 -17.03 9.54
CA LYS A 45 8.06 -16.22 10.16
C LYS A 45 8.64 -14.97 10.82
N ALA A 46 7.91 -13.87 10.73
CA ALA A 46 8.20 -12.63 11.44
C ALA A 46 6.90 -11.94 11.86
N THR A 47 6.91 -11.23 12.97
CA THR A 47 5.78 -10.41 13.41
C THR A 47 6.24 -9.25 14.29
N ASN A 48 5.49 -8.15 14.25
CA ASN A 48 5.62 -7.02 15.16
C ASN A 48 4.38 -6.86 16.05
N LEU A 49 3.58 -7.92 16.20
CA LEU A 49 2.27 -7.99 16.89
C LEU A 49 1.11 -7.24 16.20
N ASP A 50 1.39 -6.46 15.17
CA ASP A 50 0.40 -5.76 14.35
C ASP A 50 0.23 -6.44 12.98
N ILE A 51 1.34 -6.88 12.41
CA ILE A 51 1.46 -7.68 11.19
C ILE A 51 2.14 -9.00 11.52
N GLY A 52 1.70 -10.08 10.89
CA GLY A 52 2.42 -11.34 10.83
C GLY A 52 2.66 -11.74 9.39
N LEU A 53 3.85 -12.27 9.10
CA LEU A 53 4.21 -12.80 7.80
C LEU A 53 4.82 -14.19 7.95
N GLU A 54 4.35 -15.11 7.14
CA GLU A 54 4.96 -16.42 6.92
C GLU A 54 5.32 -16.59 5.44
N VAL A 55 6.52 -17.10 5.17
CA VAL A 55 6.98 -17.45 3.83
C VAL A 55 7.49 -18.88 3.84
N ARG A 56 6.96 -19.70 2.95
CA ARG A 56 7.32 -21.11 2.78
C ARG A 56 8.27 -21.27 1.61
N ILE A 57 9.36 -22.01 1.82
CA ILE A 57 10.30 -22.35 0.75
C ILE A 57 10.54 -23.86 0.72
N PRO A 58 10.67 -24.48 -0.48
CA PRO A 58 11.03 -25.88 -0.59
C PRO A 58 12.39 -26.17 0.04
N ALA A 59 12.47 -27.26 0.79
CA ALA A 59 13.70 -27.67 1.46
C ALA A 59 13.75 -29.19 1.65
N LYS A 60 14.97 -29.73 1.66
CA LYS A 60 15.22 -31.10 2.10
C LYS A 60 15.41 -31.08 3.62
N VAL A 61 14.41 -31.51 4.36
CA VAL A 61 14.47 -31.56 5.83
C VAL A 61 14.98 -32.94 6.27
N GLU A 62 16.11 -32.95 6.98
CA GLU A 62 16.67 -34.16 7.59
C GLU A 62 16.19 -34.35 9.03
N LYS A 63 16.05 -33.23 9.77
CA LYS A 63 15.55 -33.24 11.15
C LYS A 63 14.58 -32.07 11.34
N PRO A 64 13.31 -32.31 11.70
CA PRO A 64 12.38 -31.23 11.96
C PRO A 64 12.80 -30.40 13.19
N GLY A 65 12.18 -29.23 13.35
CA GLY A 65 12.31 -28.38 14.52
C GLY A 65 12.32 -26.90 14.16
N ALA A 66 12.58 -26.04 15.15
CA ALA A 66 12.50 -24.60 14.98
C ALA A 66 13.64 -23.87 15.71
N VAL A 67 13.94 -22.64 15.28
CA VAL A 67 14.88 -21.72 15.93
C VAL A 67 14.57 -20.27 15.54
N ALA A 68 14.69 -19.32 16.48
CA ALA A 68 14.47 -17.90 16.23
C ALA A 68 15.80 -17.13 16.22
N VAL A 69 16.13 -16.44 15.14
CA VAL A 69 17.41 -15.72 14.98
C VAL A 69 17.20 -14.23 14.70
N PRO A 70 18.06 -13.33 15.18
CA PRO A 70 17.97 -11.90 14.84
C PRO A 70 17.92 -11.68 13.32
N GLY A 71 16.84 -11.07 12.85
CA GLY A 71 16.54 -10.94 11.44
C GLY A 71 17.57 -10.09 10.69
N TYR A 72 18.07 -9.04 11.32
CA TYR A 72 19.11 -8.19 10.73
C TYR A 72 20.44 -8.93 10.52
N LEU A 73 20.84 -9.81 11.45
CA LEU A 73 22.05 -10.61 11.32
C LEU A 73 21.90 -11.66 10.24
N LEU A 74 20.79 -12.41 10.25
CA LEU A 74 20.51 -13.41 9.23
C LEU A 74 20.43 -12.76 7.85
N GLY A 75 19.69 -11.66 7.72
CA GLY A 75 19.54 -10.91 6.48
C GLY A 75 20.87 -10.41 5.92
N GLY A 76 21.67 -9.74 6.76
CA GLY A 76 23.00 -9.26 6.36
C GLY A 76 23.92 -10.40 5.92
N PHE A 77 23.92 -11.51 6.67
CA PHE A 77 24.74 -12.67 6.34
C PHE A 77 24.31 -13.34 5.02
N ILE A 78 23.02 -13.67 4.87
CA ILE A 78 22.50 -14.34 3.67
C ILE A 78 22.68 -13.46 2.42
N GLN A 79 22.58 -12.14 2.56
CA GLN A 79 22.81 -11.21 1.44
C GLN A 79 24.26 -11.24 0.93
N MET A 80 25.24 -11.47 1.81
CA MET A 80 26.67 -11.53 1.49
C MET A 80 27.16 -12.94 1.13
N LEU A 81 26.30 -13.97 1.15
CA LEU A 81 26.69 -15.34 0.82
C LEU A 81 26.97 -15.51 -0.69
N GLU A 82 28.24 -15.44 -1.04
CA GLU A 82 28.73 -15.74 -2.39
C GLU A 82 28.97 -17.24 -2.64
N GLY A 83 29.04 -17.62 -3.92
CA GLY A 83 29.34 -19.00 -4.31
C GLY A 83 28.10 -19.92 -4.32
N ASP A 84 28.14 -21.00 -3.55
CA ASP A 84 27.24 -22.16 -3.66
C ASP A 84 25.75 -21.80 -3.67
N ASN A 85 24.97 -22.61 -4.40
CA ASN A 85 23.52 -22.44 -4.52
C ASN A 85 22.72 -23.17 -3.43
N VAL A 86 23.37 -24.02 -2.62
CA VAL A 86 22.72 -24.79 -1.55
C VAL A 86 23.21 -24.27 -0.20
N VAL A 87 22.26 -23.96 0.68
CA VAL A 87 22.51 -23.54 2.06
C VAL A 87 21.99 -24.61 3.01
N ARG A 88 22.83 -25.00 3.96
CA ARG A 88 22.50 -25.90 5.07
C ARG A 88 22.19 -25.10 6.32
N LEU A 89 21.08 -25.43 6.96
CA LEU A 89 20.60 -24.83 8.20
C LEU A 89 20.50 -25.92 9.26
N GLU A 90 21.20 -25.76 10.37
CA GLU A 90 21.22 -26.75 11.47
C GLU A 90 21.16 -26.05 12.82
N ALA A 91 20.27 -26.50 13.71
CA ALA A 91 20.24 -26.02 15.08
C ALA A 91 21.25 -26.79 15.94
N ILE A 92 22.25 -26.10 16.46
CA ILE A 92 23.33 -26.64 17.30
C ILE A 92 23.35 -25.87 18.62
N ASN A 93 23.10 -26.56 19.75
CA ASN A 93 23.10 -25.95 21.10
C ASN A 93 22.25 -24.67 21.17
N ASN A 94 21.00 -24.73 20.67
CA ASN A 94 20.07 -23.60 20.56
C ASN A 94 20.58 -22.41 19.74
N ASN A 95 21.55 -22.61 18.85
CA ASN A 95 22.02 -21.60 17.90
C ASN A 95 21.83 -22.12 16.47
N LEU A 96 21.72 -21.22 15.50
CA LEU A 96 21.59 -21.58 14.09
C LEU A 96 22.95 -21.62 13.43
N SER A 97 23.39 -22.80 13.01
CA SER A 97 24.47 -22.98 12.05
C SER A 97 23.95 -22.79 10.64
N VAL A 98 24.56 -21.86 9.90
CA VAL A 98 24.32 -21.63 8.48
C VAL A 98 25.61 -21.94 7.72
N SER A 99 25.57 -22.91 6.82
CA SER A 99 26.76 -23.34 6.08
C SER A 99 26.51 -23.56 4.59
N THR A 100 27.56 -23.32 3.81
CA THR A 100 27.70 -23.69 2.39
C THR A 100 28.93 -24.61 2.28
N LYS A 101 29.44 -24.89 1.07
CA LYS A 101 30.70 -25.63 0.95
C LYS A 101 31.90 -24.80 1.39
N LYS A 102 31.82 -23.48 1.30
CA LYS A 102 32.92 -22.55 1.57
C LYS A 102 32.80 -21.80 2.89
N ASN A 103 31.58 -21.61 3.39
CA ASN A 103 31.31 -20.80 4.58
C ASN A 103 30.61 -21.65 5.64
N SER A 104 30.91 -21.38 6.92
CA SER A 104 30.18 -21.94 8.05
C SER A 104 30.12 -20.89 9.15
N THR A 105 28.91 -20.54 9.58
CA THR A 105 28.68 -19.48 10.56
C THR A 105 27.66 -19.95 11.59
N LEU A 106 27.94 -19.67 12.87
CA LEU A 106 27.04 -19.97 13.98
C LEU A 106 26.43 -18.66 14.49
N ILE A 107 25.12 -18.51 14.33
CA ILE A 107 24.35 -17.32 14.74
C ILE A 107 23.66 -17.61 16.06
N LYS A 108 23.83 -16.72 17.05
CA LYS A 108 23.12 -16.81 18.32
C LYS A 108 21.61 -16.73 18.09
N SER A 109 20.86 -17.57 18.79
CA SER A 109 19.42 -17.68 18.62
C SER A 109 18.69 -17.63 19.96
N TYR A 110 17.40 -17.36 19.88
CA TYR A 110 16.46 -17.45 20.98
C TYR A 110 15.69 -18.77 20.89
N SER A 111 15.01 -19.13 21.99
CA SER A 111 14.09 -20.26 21.96
C SER A 111 12.95 -19.98 20.99
N ALA A 112 12.59 -20.97 20.17
CA ALA A 112 11.43 -20.86 19.28
C ALA A 112 10.11 -20.70 20.06
N ASP A 113 10.04 -21.25 21.27
CA ASP A 113 8.84 -21.20 22.13
C ASP A 113 8.56 -19.79 22.69
N GLU A 114 9.54 -18.88 22.64
CA GLU A 114 9.36 -17.47 23.00
C GLU A 114 8.75 -16.65 21.87
N PHE A 115 8.74 -17.18 20.64
CA PHE A 115 8.23 -16.47 19.49
C PHE A 115 6.69 -16.42 19.54
N PRO A 116 6.07 -15.23 19.40
CA PRO A 116 4.63 -15.11 19.49
C PRO A 116 3.91 -15.83 18.34
N ASN A 117 2.74 -16.38 18.64
CA ASN A 117 1.90 -17.00 17.62
C ASN A 117 1.38 -15.94 16.62
N ILE A 118 1.56 -16.21 15.33
CA ILE A 118 0.92 -15.43 14.27
C ILE A 118 -0.54 -15.87 14.19
N PRO A 119 -1.51 -14.96 14.36
CA PRO A 119 -2.91 -15.37 14.37
C PRO A 119 -3.38 -15.85 12.98
N ARG A 120 -4.35 -16.78 13.00
CA ARG A 120 -5.02 -17.28 11.80
C ARG A 120 -6.41 -16.68 11.67
N VAL A 121 -6.73 -16.22 10.47
CA VAL A 121 -8.10 -15.88 10.08
C VAL A 121 -8.66 -17.14 9.43
N GLU A 122 -9.56 -17.85 10.14
CA GLU A 122 -10.08 -19.16 9.71
C GLU A 122 -11.55 -19.11 9.27
N GLU A 123 -12.08 -17.92 8.98
CA GLU A 123 -13.48 -17.75 8.63
C GLU A 123 -13.71 -17.90 7.12
N LYS A 124 -14.09 -19.11 6.70
CA LYS A 124 -14.45 -19.43 5.29
C LYS A 124 -15.64 -18.64 4.77
N GLU A 125 -16.46 -18.06 5.64
CA GLU A 125 -17.71 -17.40 5.25
C GLU A 125 -17.47 -16.03 4.60
N GLU A 126 -16.35 -15.34 4.90
CA GLU A 126 -15.97 -14.03 4.36
C GLU A 126 -14.64 -14.06 3.57
N SER A 127 -14.44 -15.11 2.78
CA SER A 127 -13.26 -15.28 1.91
C SER A 127 -13.52 -14.68 0.51
N LEU A 128 -12.51 -14.03 -0.06
CA LEU A 128 -12.49 -13.55 -1.46
C LEU A 128 -11.26 -14.09 -2.19
N SER A 129 -11.48 -14.82 -3.29
CA SER A 129 -10.40 -15.16 -4.22
C SER A 129 -10.21 -14.02 -5.22
N ILE A 130 -8.98 -13.48 -5.29
CA ILE A 130 -8.68 -12.32 -6.12
C ILE A 130 -7.24 -12.34 -6.63
N GLU A 131 -7.04 -11.82 -7.84
CA GLU A 131 -5.71 -11.60 -8.41
C GLU A 131 -4.87 -10.68 -7.50
N ALA A 132 -3.67 -11.12 -7.11
CA ALA A 132 -2.76 -10.37 -6.25
C ALA A 132 -2.50 -8.94 -6.74
N PHE A 133 -2.42 -8.77 -8.06
CA PHE A 133 -2.28 -7.48 -8.73
C PHE A 133 -3.39 -6.49 -8.34
N LYS A 134 -4.64 -6.92 -8.18
CA LYS A 134 -5.76 -6.02 -7.84
C LYS A 134 -5.62 -5.46 -6.43
N ILE A 135 -5.13 -6.26 -5.48
CA ILE A 135 -4.80 -5.80 -4.12
C ILE A 135 -3.69 -4.75 -4.17
N VAL A 136 -2.58 -5.08 -4.84
CA VAL A 136 -1.42 -4.19 -4.94
C VAL A 136 -1.79 -2.88 -5.63
N SER A 137 -2.45 -2.95 -6.78
CA SER A 137 -2.86 -1.78 -7.56
C SER A 137 -3.94 -0.97 -6.86
N GLY A 138 -4.88 -1.60 -6.17
CA GLY A 138 -5.94 -0.93 -5.42
C GLY A 138 -5.39 -0.09 -4.27
N ILE A 139 -4.54 -0.71 -3.44
CA ILE A 139 -3.91 0.00 -2.31
C ILE A 139 -3.01 1.13 -2.82
N LYS A 140 -2.12 0.88 -3.80
CA LYS A 140 -1.23 1.91 -4.35
C LYS A 140 -1.99 3.11 -4.93
N ALA A 141 -3.14 2.86 -5.55
CA ALA A 141 -3.95 3.91 -6.17
C ALA A 141 -4.64 4.83 -5.16
N VAL A 142 -4.72 4.46 -3.88
CA VAL A 142 -5.46 5.26 -2.88
C VAL A 142 -4.63 5.66 -1.67
N SER A 143 -3.58 4.90 -1.34
CA SER A 143 -2.83 5.03 -0.09
C SER A 143 -2.27 6.44 0.17
N PHE A 144 -1.88 7.16 -0.87
CA PHE A 144 -1.38 8.53 -0.75
C PHE A 144 -2.42 9.53 -0.22
N SER A 145 -3.72 9.20 -0.26
CA SER A 145 -4.80 10.06 0.24
C SER A 145 -5.05 9.90 1.73
N ALA A 146 -4.45 8.90 2.40
CA ALA A 146 -4.53 8.75 3.84
C ALA A 146 -3.39 9.52 4.53
N LEU A 147 -3.71 10.18 5.64
CA LEU A 147 -2.71 10.78 6.53
C LEU A 147 -2.41 9.79 7.66
N ALA A 148 -1.16 9.35 7.80
CA ALA A 148 -0.77 8.47 8.91
C ALA A 148 -0.89 9.22 10.26
N SER A 149 -1.86 8.82 11.08
CA SER A 149 -2.13 9.38 12.40
C SER A 149 -2.81 8.34 13.28
N ASP A 150 -2.57 8.39 14.59
CA ASP A 150 -3.28 7.54 15.55
C ASP A 150 -4.55 8.23 16.11
N ILE A 151 -4.82 9.49 15.72
CA ILE A 151 -5.96 10.29 16.23
C ILE A 151 -7.28 9.88 15.58
N LYS A 152 -7.26 9.65 14.26
CA LYS A 152 -8.42 9.24 13.46
C LYS A 152 -8.07 8.00 12.65
N PRO A 153 -7.89 6.84 13.32
CA PRO A 153 -7.38 5.63 12.69
C PRO A 153 -8.26 5.17 11.51
N GLU A 154 -9.55 5.47 11.53
CA GLU A 154 -10.49 5.15 10.44
C GLU A 154 -10.12 5.81 9.11
N ILE A 155 -9.59 7.04 9.11
CA ILE A 155 -9.12 7.74 7.89
C ILE A 155 -7.59 7.69 7.72
N SER A 156 -6.86 7.16 8.70
CA SER A 156 -5.43 6.81 8.57
C SER A 156 -5.21 5.41 8.00
N SER A 157 -6.12 4.98 7.12
CA SER A 157 -6.28 3.60 6.69
C SER A 157 -6.71 3.51 5.21
N VAL A 158 -6.65 2.29 4.68
CA VAL A 158 -7.32 1.92 3.42
C VAL A 158 -8.58 1.15 3.77
N TYR A 159 -9.72 1.67 3.33
CA TYR A 159 -11.00 1.00 3.41
C TYR A 159 -11.19 0.11 2.19
N ILE A 160 -11.39 -1.18 2.44
CA ILE A 160 -11.56 -2.22 1.42
C ILE A 160 -12.95 -2.80 1.63
N TYR A 161 -13.79 -2.82 0.60
CA TYR A 161 -15.14 -3.37 0.71
C TYR A 161 -15.64 -3.91 -0.63
N VAL A 162 -16.59 -4.84 -0.60
CA VAL A 162 -17.27 -5.32 -1.80
C VAL A 162 -18.68 -4.75 -1.86
N ASP A 163 -19.08 -4.26 -3.02
CA ASP A 163 -20.43 -3.79 -3.29
C ASP A 163 -20.77 -4.04 -4.76
N ASN A 164 -21.96 -4.61 -5.00
CA ASN A 164 -22.49 -4.87 -6.35
C ASN A 164 -21.48 -5.51 -7.33
N GLY A 165 -20.76 -6.55 -6.89
CA GLY A 165 -19.79 -7.28 -7.73
C GLY A 165 -18.48 -6.52 -8.01
N LYS A 166 -18.19 -5.46 -7.25
CA LYS A 166 -16.95 -4.70 -7.35
C LYS A 166 -16.23 -4.66 -6.01
N LEU A 167 -14.91 -4.79 -6.05
CA LEU A 167 -14.03 -4.55 -4.91
C LEU A 167 -13.55 -3.10 -4.96
N TYR A 168 -13.75 -2.38 -3.87
CA TYR A 168 -13.38 -0.99 -3.70
C TYR A 168 -12.21 -0.86 -2.74
N PHE A 169 -11.33 0.08 -3.04
CA PHE A 169 -10.27 0.59 -2.18
C PHE A 169 -10.48 2.09 -2.03
N VAL A 170 -10.48 2.59 -0.80
CA VAL A 170 -10.75 4.01 -0.51
C VAL A 170 -9.83 4.51 0.58
N SER A 171 -9.27 5.70 0.40
CA SER A 171 -8.51 6.41 1.44
C SER A 171 -8.79 7.91 1.36
N THR A 172 -8.80 8.57 2.52
CA THR A 172 -9.03 10.00 2.64
C THR A 172 -8.31 10.56 3.86
N ASP A 173 -8.00 11.85 3.86
CA ASP A 173 -7.48 12.60 5.01
C ASP A 173 -8.42 13.76 5.38
N SER A 174 -9.68 13.71 4.93
CA SER A 174 -10.71 14.76 4.92
C SER A 174 -10.50 15.94 3.97
N SER A 175 -9.30 16.16 3.43
CA SER A 175 -9.03 17.19 2.42
C SER A 175 -9.05 16.63 1.00
N ARG A 176 -8.81 15.34 0.86
CA ARG A 176 -8.83 14.61 -0.41
C ARG A 176 -9.32 13.19 -0.20
N LEU A 177 -9.77 12.55 -1.28
CA LEU A 177 -10.18 11.16 -1.28
C LEU A 177 -9.80 10.50 -2.60
N ALA A 178 -9.28 9.29 -2.54
CA ALA A 178 -9.07 8.43 -3.69
C ALA A 178 -9.92 7.16 -3.56
N GLU A 179 -10.60 6.79 -4.64
CA GLU A 179 -11.32 5.53 -4.80
C GLU A 179 -10.76 4.80 -6.02
N LYS A 180 -10.41 3.52 -5.83
CA LYS A 180 -10.13 2.59 -6.92
C LYS A 180 -11.05 1.38 -6.81
N LYS A 181 -11.66 0.96 -7.91
CA LYS A 181 -12.53 -0.22 -7.94
C LYS A 181 -12.13 -1.21 -9.03
N PHE A 182 -12.42 -2.49 -8.79
CA PHE A 182 -12.22 -3.58 -9.75
C PHE A 182 -13.45 -4.47 -9.80
N ASP A 183 -13.82 -4.92 -10.99
CA ASP A 183 -14.80 -5.99 -11.11
C ASP A 183 -14.25 -7.30 -10.53
N ILE A 184 -15.08 -8.00 -9.77
CA ILE A 184 -14.80 -9.31 -9.21
C ILE A 184 -15.79 -10.34 -9.76
N LYS A 185 -15.31 -11.57 -9.97
CA LYS A 185 -16.10 -12.65 -10.59
C LYS A 185 -17.00 -13.39 -9.61
N SER A 186 -16.70 -13.30 -8.32
CA SER A 186 -17.35 -14.07 -7.26
C SER A 186 -18.31 -13.19 -6.48
N GLU A 187 -19.53 -13.70 -6.27
CA GLU A 187 -20.34 -13.28 -5.14
C GLU A 187 -19.52 -13.52 -3.86
N SER A 188 -19.39 -12.49 -3.04
CA SER A 188 -18.61 -12.54 -1.81
C SER A 188 -19.48 -12.02 -0.69
N ASN A 189 -19.47 -12.72 0.45
CA ASN A 189 -20.06 -12.21 1.68
C ASN A 189 -19.13 -11.21 2.38
N PHE A 190 -17.98 -10.87 1.78
CA PHE A 190 -17.09 -9.86 2.31
C PHE A 190 -17.81 -8.53 2.39
N SER A 191 -17.98 -8.04 3.62
CA SER A 191 -18.62 -6.75 3.87
C SER A 191 -17.60 -5.64 3.68
N SER A 192 -16.70 -5.46 4.65
CA SER A 192 -15.64 -4.47 4.58
C SER A 192 -14.54 -4.69 5.61
N SER A 193 -13.41 -4.02 5.40
CA SER A 193 -12.26 -3.99 6.29
C SER A 193 -11.54 -2.64 6.20
N ILE A 194 -11.00 -2.19 7.34
CA ILE A 194 -10.20 -0.96 7.43
C ILE A 194 -8.79 -1.36 7.83
N ILE A 195 -7.85 -1.36 6.89
CA ILE A 195 -6.45 -1.72 7.16
C ILE A 195 -5.62 -0.45 7.42
N PRO A 196 -4.86 -0.36 8.54
CA PRO A 196 -3.95 0.75 8.77
C PRO A 196 -3.02 1.00 7.58
N ILE A 197 -2.79 2.27 7.23
CA ILE A 197 -2.03 2.62 6.03
C ILE A 197 -0.61 2.04 6.00
N LYS A 198 0.03 1.96 7.18
CA LYS A 198 1.36 1.36 7.34
C LYS A 198 1.33 -0.13 6.95
N ASN A 199 0.28 -0.84 7.33
CA ASN A 199 0.14 -2.28 7.09
C ASN A 199 -0.27 -2.56 5.64
N ALA A 200 -1.11 -1.70 5.07
CA ALA A 200 -1.44 -1.75 3.65
C ALA A 200 -0.20 -1.57 2.77
N ASN A 201 0.71 -0.68 3.15
CA ASN A 201 1.97 -0.46 2.44
C ASN A 201 2.93 -1.66 2.56
N GLU A 202 3.03 -2.30 3.72
CA GLU A 202 3.81 -3.55 3.85
C GLU A 202 3.18 -4.69 3.05
N LEU A 203 1.85 -4.80 3.02
CA LEU A 203 1.15 -5.77 2.19
C LEU A 203 1.48 -5.57 0.70
N VAL A 204 1.42 -4.31 0.21
CA VAL A 204 1.82 -3.97 -1.15
C VAL A 204 3.23 -4.48 -1.45
N ARG A 205 4.18 -4.20 -0.57
CA ARG A 205 5.58 -4.58 -0.75
C ARG A 205 5.79 -6.09 -0.77
N ILE A 206 5.03 -6.84 0.03
CA ILE A 206 5.10 -8.32 0.08
C ILE A 206 4.48 -8.93 -1.18
N MET A 207 3.36 -8.37 -1.64
CA MET A 207 2.56 -8.92 -2.74
C MET A 207 3.00 -8.44 -4.12
N GLU A 208 3.89 -7.45 -4.23
CA GLU A 208 4.29 -6.80 -5.49
C GLU A 208 4.79 -7.78 -6.56
N ASN A 209 5.48 -8.85 -6.15
CA ASN A 209 6.03 -9.88 -7.05
C ASN A 209 5.20 -11.17 -7.07
N ILE A 210 4.04 -11.19 -6.41
CA ILE A 210 3.15 -12.35 -6.38
C ILE A 210 2.21 -12.28 -7.57
N THR A 211 2.14 -13.39 -8.31
CA THR A 211 1.27 -13.54 -9.48
C THR A 211 0.15 -14.54 -9.19
N GLY A 212 -0.93 -14.43 -9.96
CA GLY A 212 -2.11 -15.28 -9.81
C GLY A 212 -3.01 -14.87 -8.66
N ASP A 213 -3.93 -15.78 -8.34
CA ASP A 213 -4.96 -15.56 -7.32
C ASP A 213 -4.41 -15.81 -5.92
N VAL A 214 -4.87 -14.98 -5.00
CA VAL A 214 -4.68 -15.09 -3.56
C VAL A 214 -6.03 -15.17 -2.88
N ILE A 215 -6.05 -15.71 -1.67
CA ILE A 215 -7.21 -15.72 -0.80
C ILE A 215 -7.07 -14.56 0.16
N LEU A 216 -8.11 -13.74 0.21
CA LEU A 216 -8.24 -12.61 1.08
C LEU A 216 -9.34 -12.93 2.10
N ASP A 217 -8.95 -13.16 3.35
CA ASP A 217 -9.84 -13.53 4.46
C ASP A 217 -9.88 -12.41 5.50
N PHE A 218 -11.00 -12.30 6.21
CA PHE A 218 -11.19 -11.27 7.23
C PHE A 218 -12.02 -11.76 8.41
N ASN A 219 -11.89 -11.03 9.51
CA ASN A 219 -12.87 -10.98 10.58
C ASN A 219 -12.82 -9.58 11.22
N LYS A 220 -13.63 -9.37 12.26
CA LYS A 220 -13.72 -8.09 12.99
C LYS A 220 -12.39 -7.54 13.55
N ASN A 221 -11.35 -8.38 13.67
CA ASN A 221 -10.07 -8.03 14.28
C ASN A 221 -8.90 -8.07 13.30
N GLN A 222 -9.00 -8.81 12.22
CA GLN A 222 -7.88 -9.12 11.34
C GLN A 222 -8.28 -9.30 9.88
N MET A 223 -7.30 -9.06 9.02
CA MET A 223 -7.32 -9.33 7.60
C MET A 223 -6.10 -10.18 7.27
N SER A 224 -6.28 -11.23 6.47
CA SER A 224 -5.16 -11.98 5.92
C SER A 224 -5.20 -12.09 4.40
N VAL A 225 -4.01 -12.12 3.81
CA VAL A 225 -3.80 -12.40 2.39
C VAL A 225 -2.91 -13.63 2.30
N SER A 226 -3.36 -14.65 1.57
CA SER A 226 -2.64 -15.92 1.53
C SER A 226 -2.63 -16.57 0.17
N ASN A 227 -1.57 -17.33 -0.09
CA ASN A 227 -1.49 -18.33 -1.13
C ASN A 227 -0.66 -19.51 -0.57
N PRO A 228 -0.39 -20.58 -1.35
CA PRO A 228 0.39 -21.70 -0.83
C PRO A 228 1.80 -21.36 -0.32
N GLN A 229 2.40 -20.25 -0.78
CA GLN A 229 3.75 -19.84 -0.42
C GLN A 229 3.78 -18.81 0.73
N ILE A 230 2.80 -17.92 0.80
CA ILE A 230 2.81 -16.75 1.69
C ILE A 230 1.52 -16.70 2.49
N TYR A 231 1.66 -16.36 3.77
CA TYR A 231 0.54 -15.94 4.61
C TYR A 231 0.89 -14.62 5.29
N PHE A 232 0.16 -13.57 4.93
CA PHE A 232 0.22 -12.26 5.58
C PHE A 232 -1.03 -12.09 6.43
N THR A 233 -0.91 -11.58 7.65
CA THR A 233 -2.04 -11.12 8.46
C THR A 233 -1.74 -9.73 9.02
N SER A 234 -2.78 -8.91 9.15
CA SER A 234 -2.75 -7.59 9.75
C SER A 234 -3.93 -7.43 10.68
N ARG A 235 -3.71 -6.72 11.80
CA ARG A 235 -4.84 -6.14 12.55
C ARG A 235 -5.60 -5.15 11.67
N VAL A 236 -6.90 -5.05 11.90
CA VAL A 236 -7.77 -4.04 11.28
C VAL A 236 -8.13 -2.97 12.30
N VAL A 237 -8.50 -1.80 11.80
CA VAL A 237 -9.06 -0.72 12.62
C VAL A 237 -10.52 -1.04 12.90
N GLY A 238 -10.87 -1.11 14.19
CA GLY A 238 -12.28 -1.12 14.59
C GLY A 238 -12.90 0.27 14.43
N GLY A 239 -14.09 0.34 13.85
CA GLY A 239 -14.80 1.60 13.63
C GLY A 239 -15.62 1.59 12.36
N ILE A 240 -16.11 2.76 11.97
CA ILE A 240 -16.89 2.97 10.74
C ILE A 240 -16.11 3.96 9.88
N PHE A 241 -15.78 3.55 8.65
CA PHE A 241 -15.22 4.46 7.68
C PHE A 241 -16.28 5.50 7.28
N PRO A 242 -15.94 6.80 7.14
CA PRO A 242 -16.92 7.82 6.76
C PRO A 242 -17.70 7.46 5.50
N ASP A 243 -19.00 7.75 5.46
CA ASP A 243 -19.84 7.52 4.26
C ASP A 243 -19.52 8.55 3.16
N TYR A 244 -18.39 8.32 2.50
CA TYR A 244 -17.81 9.21 1.53
C TYR A 244 -18.62 9.31 0.22
N ARG A 245 -19.51 8.35 -0.05
CA ARG A 245 -20.34 8.38 -1.26
C ARG A 245 -21.27 9.58 -1.27
N GLN A 246 -21.63 10.10 -0.10
CA GLN A 246 -22.45 11.31 0.04
C GLN A 246 -21.74 12.58 -0.42
N ILE A 247 -20.39 12.60 -0.40
CA ILE A 247 -19.60 13.78 -0.78
C ILE A 247 -19.17 13.77 -2.25
N ILE A 248 -19.35 12.65 -2.98
CA ILE A 248 -19.06 12.59 -4.41
C ILE A 248 -20.13 13.39 -5.18
N PRO A 249 -19.76 14.49 -5.87
CA PRO A 249 -20.71 15.24 -6.68
C PRO A 249 -21.36 14.37 -7.76
N LYS A 250 -22.69 14.43 -7.88
CA LYS A 250 -23.47 13.71 -8.92
C LYS A 250 -23.68 14.53 -10.19
N GLU A 251 -23.54 15.85 -10.07
CA GLU A 251 -23.69 16.80 -11.16
C GLU A 251 -22.36 17.52 -11.38
N LYS A 252 -22.07 17.85 -12.65
CA LYS A 252 -20.95 18.69 -13.06
C LYS A 252 -21.50 19.98 -13.67
N LYS A 253 -20.97 21.11 -13.22
CA LYS A 253 -21.29 22.44 -13.75
C LYS A 253 -20.24 22.96 -14.71
N THR A 254 -18.98 22.62 -14.45
CA THR A 254 -17.84 22.92 -15.31
C THR A 254 -17.01 21.66 -15.49
N GLU A 255 -16.53 21.43 -16.70
CA GLU A 255 -15.63 20.33 -17.03
C GLU A 255 -14.43 20.86 -17.83
N VAL A 256 -13.25 20.38 -17.45
CA VAL A 256 -11.99 20.70 -18.12
C VAL A 256 -11.35 19.40 -18.57
N VAL A 257 -10.99 19.31 -19.84
CA VAL A 257 -10.18 18.22 -20.37
C VAL A 257 -8.83 18.76 -20.81
N VAL A 258 -7.76 18.17 -20.28
CA VAL A 258 -6.39 18.64 -20.49
C VAL A 258 -5.40 17.47 -20.54
N LEU A 259 -4.26 17.68 -21.21
CA LEU A 259 -3.16 16.73 -21.20
C LEU A 259 -2.56 16.63 -19.78
N LYS A 260 -2.45 15.40 -19.28
CA LYS A 260 -1.93 15.08 -17.94
C LYS A 260 -0.54 15.68 -17.74
N GLN A 261 0.34 15.51 -18.73
CA GLN A 261 1.73 15.95 -18.61
C GLN A 261 1.85 17.48 -18.56
N GLU A 262 1.07 18.21 -19.37
CA GLU A 262 1.04 19.68 -19.31
C GLU A 262 0.52 20.18 -17.96
N MET A 263 -0.49 19.51 -17.40
CA MET A 263 -0.98 19.81 -16.05
C MET A 263 0.09 19.57 -14.98
N VAL A 264 0.81 18.44 -15.04
CA VAL A 264 1.92 18.13 -14.11
C VAL A 264 2.98 19.21 -14.15
N ASP A 265 3.45 19.56 -15.35
CA ASP A 265 4.56 20.49 -15.53
C ASP A 265 4.16 21.92 -15.12
N SER A 266 2.93 22.33 -15.45
CA SER A 266 2.38 23.64 -15.07
C SER A 266 2.19 23.79 -13.57
N ILE A 267 1.62 22.78 -12.89
CA ILE A 267 1.48 22.81 -11.43
C ILE A 267 2.85 22.83 -10.76
N LYS A 268 3.82 22.03 -11.24
CA LYS A 268 5.19 22.04 -10.70
C LYS A 268 5.82 23.43 -10.84
N LEU A 269 5.69 24.06 -11.99
CA LEU A 269 6.21 25.41 -12.23
C LEU A 269 5.57 26.44 -11.30
N SER A 270 4.24 26.46 -11.20
CA SER A 270 3.54 27.36 -10.28
C SER A 270 3.88 27.08 -8.81
N SER A 271 4.07 25.82 -8.41
CA SER A 271 4.40 25.47 -7.02
C SER A 271 5.72 26.07 -6.50
N ILE A 272 6.64 26.50 -7.38
CA ILE A 272 7.87 27.21 -6.99
C ILE A 272 7.52 28.53 -6.28
N PHE A 273 6.48 29.20 -6.77
CA PHE A 273 5.99 30.50 -6.30
C PHE A 273 4.80 30.38 -5.34
N SER A 274 4.42 29.15 -4.93
CA SER A 274 3.37 28.97 -3.94
C SER A 274 3.83 29.36 -2.53
N ASP A 275 2.85 29.63 -1.68
CA ASP A 275 3.04 29.89 -0.27
C ASP A 275 3.41 28.62 0.54
N LYS A 276 3.48 28.75 1.86
CA LYS A 276 3.77 27.63 2.77
C LYS A 276 2.70 26.53 2.74
N PHE A 277 1.50 26.83 2.25
CA PHE A 277 0.39 25.89 2.12
C PHE A 277 0.36 25.22 0.74
N ASN A 278 1.30 25.56 -0.15
CA ASN A 278 1.40 25.07 -1.53
C ASN A 278 0.18 25.46 -2.39
N GLN A 279 -0.42 26.62 -2.11
CA GLN A 279 -1.60 27.11 -2.81
C GLN A 279 -1.30 27.40 -4.29
N VAL A 280 -2.13 26.85 -5.17
CA VAL A 280 -2.23 27.21 -6.60
C VAL A 280 -3.68 27.56 -6.91
N THR A 281 -3.89 28.54 -7.78
CA THR A 281 -5.22 29.02 -8.20
C THR A 281 -5.49 28.60 -9.63
N PHE A 282 -6.65 28.01 -9.84
CA PHE A 282 -7.18 27.58 -11.11
C PHE A 282 -8.22 28.59 -11.56
N LYS A 283 -8.00 29.15 -12.74
CA LYS A 283 -8.92 30.06 -13.40
C LYS A 283 -9.35 29.48 -14.75
N ILE A 284 -10.64 29.27 -14.89
CA ILE A 284 -11.26 28.66 -16.07
C ILE A 284 -12.36 29.61 -16.54
N ILE A 285 -12.26 30.06 -17.79
CA ILE A 285 -13.27 30.85 -18.47
C ILE A 285 -13.65 30.05 -19.73
N PRO A 286 -14.85 29.47 -19.84
CA PRO A 286 -15.23 28.60 -20.95
C PRO A 286 -15.18 29.23 -22.35
N SER A 287 -15.22 30.58 -22.45
CA SER A 287 -15.00 31.28 -23.72
C SER A 287 -13.54 31.30 -24.17
N ASP A 288 -12.61 30.99 -23.27
CA ASP A 288 -11.18 30.89 -23.58
C ASP A 288 -10.85 29.48 -24.11
N SER A 289 -9.74 29.36 -24.82
CA SER A 289 -9.20 28.07 -25.25
C SER A 289 -8.13 27.50 -24.30
N PHE A 290 -7.92 28.15 -23.16
CA PHE A 290 -6.84 27.82 -22.23
C PHE A 290 -7.33 27.76 -20.78
N PHE A 291 -6.72 26.86 -20.02
CA PHE A 291 -6.83 26.78 -18.57
C PHE A 291 -5.67 27.55 -17.93
N GLU A 292 -5.96 28.53 -17.08
CA GLU A 292 -4.95 29.31 -16.35
C GLU A 292 -4.68 28.73 -14.95
N ILE A 293 -3.41 28.50 -14.66
CA ILE A 293 -2.88 28.08 -13.36
C ILE A 293 -1.95 29.19 -12.86
N SER A 294 -2.15 29.63 -11.63
CA SER A 294 -1.36 30.71 -11.05
C SER A 294 -1.00 30.47 -9.59
N SER A 295 0.01 31.18 -9.12
CA SER A 295 0.47 31.18 -7.73
C SER A 295 1.18 32.48 -7.43
N ARG A 296 1.03 32.99 -6.20
CA ARG A 296 1.65 34.24 -5.76
C ARG A 296 2.21 34.10 -4.36
N ASN A 297 3.40 34.64 -4.13
CA ASN A 297 4.04 34.73 -2.84
C ASN A 297 4.76 36.08 -2.72
N GLN A 298 4.65 36.74 -1.55
CA GLN A 298 5.20 38.08 -1.35
C GLN A 298 6.73 38.15 -1.48
N ASP A 299 7.44 37.09 -1.08
CA ASP A 299 8.90 37.04 -1.07
C ASP A 299 9.48 36.46 -2.36
N LYS A 300 8.70 35.63 -3.08
CA LYS A 300 9.16 34.91 -4.27
C LYS A 300 8.65 35.48 -5.60
N GLY A 301 7.58 36.29 -5.58
CA GLY A 301 6.92 36.80 -6.78
C GLY A 301 5.70 35.97 -7.19
N GLU A 302 5.37 35.99 -8.48
CA GLU A 302 4.19 35.33 -9.03
C GLU A 302 4.48 34.52 -10.29
N SER A 303 3.65 33.52 -10.54
CA SER A 303 3.66 32.70 -11.74
C SER A 303 2.24 32.57 -12.28
N VAL A 304 2.12 32.70 -13.60
CA VAL A 304 0.89 32.46 -14.36
C VAL A 304 1.26 31.58 -15.55
N THR A 305 0.56 30.48 -15.72
CA THR A 305 0.75 29.53 -16.82
C THR A 305 -0.60 29.25 -17.46
N LYS A 306 -0.63 29.22 -18.78
CA LYS A 306 -1.82 28.90 -19.57
C LYS A 306 -1.54 27.64 -20.35
N ILE A 307 -2.44 26.66 -20.28
CA ILE A 307 -2.35 25.39 -20.99
C ILE A 307 -3.58 25.21 -21.87
N ASP A 308 -3.39 24.59 -23.04
CA ASP A 308 -4.49 24.32 -23.94
C ASP A 308 -5.43 23.29 -23.31
N ALA A 309 -6.73 23.58 -23.33
CA ALA A 309 -7.74 22.72 -22.70
C ALA A 309 -9.09 22.85 -23.40
N THR A 310 -9.89 21.80 -23.33
CA THR A 310 -11.32 21.87 -23.68
C THR A 310 -12.09 22.25 -22.43
N LEU A 311 -12.84 23.36 -22.50
CA LEU A 311 -13.54 23.95 -21.38
C LEU A 311 -15.04 23.99 -21.66
N GLU A 312 -15.84 23.52 -20.72
CA GLU A 312 -17.30 23.58 -20.79
C GLU A 312 -17.87 24.04 -19.45
N GLY A 313 -18.95 24.84 -19.47
CA GLY A 313 -19.74 25.13 -18.27
C GLY A 313 -19.67 26.56 -17.75
N GLU A 314 -19.48 26.72 -16.44
CA GLU A 314 -19.41 28.00 -15.73
C GLU A 314 -17.95 28.43 -15.43
N ASP A 315 -17.74 29.73 -15.20
CA ASP A 315 -16.45 30.28 -14.77
C ASP A 315 -16.01 29.71 -13.42
N ILE A 316 -14.72 29.39 -13.30
CA ILE A 316 -14.10 28.92 -12.05
C ILE A 316 -12.93 29.82 -11.69
N ASP A 317 -12.88 30.23 -10.42
CA ASP A 317 -11.71 30.80 -9.75
C ASP A 317 -11.63 30.12 -8.38
N MET A 318 -10.76 29.12 -8.27
CA MET A 318 -10.65 28.26 -7.08
C MET A 318 -9.19 27.93 -6.79
N SER A 319 -8.83 27.86 -5.51
CA SER A 319 -7.48 27.49 -5.09
C SER A 319 -7.42 26.07 -4.54
N PHE A 320 -6.30 25.40 -4.74
CA PHE A 320 -6.04 24.03 -4.30
C PHE A 320 -4.61 23.88 -3.78
N ASN A 321 -4.39 22.84 -2.99
CA ASN A 321 -3.04 22.43 -2.61
C ASN A 321 -2.40 21.68 -3.80
N SER A 322 -1.34 22.25 -4.35
CA SER A 322 -0.65 21.69 -5.53
C SER A 322 -0.09 20.28 -5.30
N ARG A 323 0.41 19.97 -4.10
CA ARG A 323 0.92 18.62 -3.78
C ARG A 323 -0.21 17.59 -3.83
N PHE A 324 -1.35 17.91 -3.23
CA PHE A 324 -2.51 17.03 -3.24
C PHE A 324 -3.05 16.81 -4.65
N PHE A 325 -3.02 17.82 -5.51
CA PHE A 325 -3.40 17.65 -6.91
C PHE A 325 -2.42 16.72 -7.63
N LEU A 326 -1.11 16.97 -7.50
CA LEU A 326 -0.07 16.18 -8.17
C LEU A 326 -0.07 14.71 -7.76
N ASP A 327 -0.36 14.39 -6.49
CA ASP A 327 -0.32 13.01 -5.98
C ASP A 327 -1.27 12.07 -6.74
N CYS A 328 -2.47 12.55 -7.13
CA CYS A 328 -3.44 11.71 -7.83
C CYS A 328 -3.02 11.36 -9.27
N LEU A 329 -2.23 12.23 -9.93
CA LEU A 329 -1.87 12.07 -11.33
C LEU A 329 -1.00 10.83 -11.59
N ASN A 330 -0.26 10.36 -10.57
CA ASN A 330 0.51 9.12 -10.65
C ASN A 330 -0.37 7.86 -10.74
N SER A 331 -1.64 7.96 -10.29
CA SER A 331 -2.61 6.85 -10.34
C SER A 331 -3.45 6.84 -11.61
N ILE A 332 -3.38 7.91 -12.42
CA ILE A 332 -4.07 8.05 -13.69
C ILE A 332 -3.11 7.66 -14.82
N LYS A 333 -3.46 6.62 -15.58
CA LYS A 333 -2.58 6.08 -16.63
C LYS A 333 -2.78 6.81 -17.95
N GLU A 334 -3.97 7.36 -18.15
CA GLU A 334 -4.42 8.03 -19.36
C GLU A 334 -3.61 9.31 -19.60
N ASP A 335 -3.41 9.65 -20.88
CA ASP A 335 -2.64 10.84 -21.26
C ASP A 335 -3.44 12.14 -21.09
N SER A 336 -4.77 12.03 -21.03
CA SER A 336 -5.69 13.14 -20.77
C SER A 336 -6.47 12.90 -19.49
N ILE A 337 -6.73 13.98 -18.75
CA ILE A 337 -7.54 13.97 -17.54
C ILE A 337 -8.78 14.83 -17.72
N SER A 338 -9.85 14.49 -17.00
CA SER A 338 -11.01 15.35 -16.78
C SER A 338 -10.97 15.90 -15.37
N ILE A 339 -11.30 17.19 -15.22
CA ILE A 339 -11.49 17.87 -13.95
C ILE A 339 -12.92 18.41 -13.95
N SER A 340 -13.76 17.88 -13.08
CA SER A 340 -15.17 18.29 -12.98
C SER A 340 -15.41 19.11 -11.70
N PHE A 341 -16.04 20.26 -11.85
CA PHE A 341 -16.36 21.19 -10.78
C PHE A 341 -17.87 21.25 -10.57
N ASN A 342 -18.29 21.42 -9.31
CA ASN A 342 -19.69 21.59 -8.93
C ASN A 342 -19.89 22.80 -7.99
N GLY A 343 -19.16 23.89 -8.25
CA GLY A 343 -19.23 25.16 -7.50
C GLY A 343 -18.02 25.45 -6.59
N HIS A 344 -17.88 26.70 -6.17
CA HIS A 344 -16.66 27.30 -5.58
C HIS A 344 -16.16 26.73 -4.24
N GLN A 345 -16.93 25.87 -3.56
CA GLN A 345 -16.54 25.27 -2.27
C GLN A 345 -16.79 23.76 -2.22
N ARG A 346 -17.17 23.16 -3.34
CA ARG A 346 -17.42 21.72 -3.43
C ARG A 346 -16.14 20.98 -3.85
N PRO A 347 -16.00 19.70 -3.47
CA PRO A 347 -14.91 18.88 -3.96
C PRO A 347 -14.90 18.86 -5.49
N VAL A 348 -13.71 18.92 -6.07
CA VAL A 348 -13.51 18.69 -7.50
C VAL A 348 -13.22 17.22 -7.76
N ILE A 349 -13.73 16.70 -8.87
CA ILE A 349 -13.50 15.32 -9.29
C ILE A 349 -12.39 15.32 -10.34
N ILE A 350 -11.39 14.45 -10.17
CA ILE A 350 -10.30 14.26 -11.14
C ILE A 350 -10.27 12.79 -11.58
N LYS A 351 -10.26 12.55 -12.89
CA LYS A 351 -10.24 11.20 -13.50
C LYS A 351 -9.43 11.16 -14.79
N GLY A 352 -8.94 9.98 -15.16
CA GLY A 352 -8.48 9.73 -16.53
C GLY A 352 -9.64 9.68 -17.51
N ILE A 353 -9.45 10.20 -18.72
CA ILE A 353 -10.50 10.13 -19.75
C ILE A 353 -10.80 8.68 -20.11
N GLY A 354 -12.05 8.26 -19.92
CA GLY A 354 -12.52 6.90 -20.17
C GLY A 354 -12.24 5.89 -19.05
N ASP A 355 -11.55 6.29 -17.97
CA ASP A 355 -11.35 5.42 -16.81
C ASP A 355 -12.42 5.67 -15.73
N GLU A 356 -13.36 4.73 -15.60
CA GLU A 356 -14.35 4.76 -14.52
C GLU A 356 -13.88 4.07 -13.24
N SER A 357 -12.74 3.37 -13.29
CA SER A 357 -12.24 2.56 -12.18
C SER A 357 -11.56 3.39 -11.10
N PHE A 358 -11.08 4.59 -11.42
CA PHE A 358 -10.45 5.51 -10.47
C PHE A 358 -11.24 6.82 -10.34
N THR A 359 -11.42 7.28 -9.12
CA THR A 359 -12.03 8.58 -8.82
C THR A 359 -11.21 9.27 -7.74
N TYR A 360 -10.82 10.53 -7.99
CA TYR A 360 -10.18 11.36 -6.98
C TYR A 360 -11.03 12.60 -6.67
N LEU A 361 -11.22 12.88 -5.38
CA LEU A 361 -11.83 14.11 -4.89
C LEU A 361 -10.77 14.99 -4.24
N LEU A 362 -10.80 16.28 -4.55
CA LEU A 362 -9.95 17.27 -3.90
C LEU A 362 -10.78 18.44 -3.40
N MET A 363 -10.65 18.76 -2.11
CA MET A 363 -11.29 19.92 -1.53
C MET A 363 -10.56 21.21 -1.95
N PRO A 364 -11.29 22.28 -2.31
CA PRO A 364 -10.68 23.58 -2.51
C PRO A 364 -10.14 24.13 -1.18
N MET A 365 -9.06 24.90 -1.28
CA MET A 365 -8.57 25.72 -0.17
C MET A 365 -9.53 26.89 0.02
N ILE A 366 -10.13 26.97 1.21
CA ILE A 366 -10.98 28.09 1.59
C ILE A 366 -10.05 29.28 1.88
N LYS A 367 -10.30 30.40 1.20
CA LYS A 367 -9.60 31.68 1.42
C LYS A 367 -9.92 32.27 2.79
#